data_AF-E1WS63-F1
#
_entry.id   AF-E1WS63-F1
#
_cell.length_a   1.000
_cell.length_b   1.000
_cell.length_c   1.000
_cell.angle_alpha   90.00
_cell.angle_beta   90.00
_cell.angle_gamma   90.00
#
_symmetry.space_group_name_H-M   'P 1'
#
loop_
_entity.id
_entity.type
_entity.pdbx_description
1 polymer ?
#
loop_
_entity_poly.entity_id
_entity_poly.type
_entity_poly.pdbx_seq_one_letter_code
_entity_poly.pdbx_strand_id
1 'polypeptide(L)'
;MIMWNDENVGGLPEQLKAGIEALSKFKMDDVKVHYNSAQPEKLNARAYTQGVHIYLGPNQEEHLPHEAWHVVQQKQGRVNPTRFIDGKPVNDDPELEAEATRMGTEAQHVSPGASSSLSLRDVEISTDVIQFLSIDTNEGIFTYDLRATPGESGVTMKLSFRPKNMNIGDVIGLVQIVKSTAPVETIDRDLKTFNGYAIDSQSNNPIYGSGYLNESEGLEETTLLDNTKSSLYRMEEECCSFKITEAFIFDKPCLPSDKYKGKEVKFETYAINLKNQNCLGSVKWYYGFDSDGNLLGLDSVEKNEDYSNYNVLTAWWNTFGVIRNNIEVRFNSAARADEDLRDGEFYVIKPKGSTRPDANTHFTVLQNRLCDSSGLLEVNTAMGKCKAKVDFNTCAYPIVQLQPLQ
;
A
#
# COMPACT_ATOMS: atom_id res chain seq x y z
N MET A 1 16.12 -31.28 -13.31
CA MET A 1 17.10 -30.19 -13.13
C MET A 1 16.90 -29.21 -14.27
N ILE A 2 16.06 -28.19 -14.06
CA ILE A 2 15.82 -27.16 -15.07
C ILE A 2 16.84 -26.05 -14.79
N MET A 3 17.82 -25.93 -15.68
CA MET A 3 18.81 -24.86 -15.69
C MET A 3 18.12 -23.63 -16.30
N TRP A 4 17.86 -22.61 -15.50
CA TRP A 4 17.45 -21.29 -15.99
C TRP A 4 18.71 -20.43 -16.10
N ASN A 5 19.08 -20.02 -17.31
CA ASN A 5 20.16 -19.05 -17.53
C ASN A 5 19.68 -17.67 -17.06
N ASP A 6 20.34 -17.09 -16.05
CA ASP A 6 20.35 -15.63 -15.87
C ASP A 6 21.16 -15.04 -17.04
N GLU A 7 20.51 -14.66 -18.14
CA GLU A 7 21.20 -14.20 -19.36
C GLU A 7 21.75 -12.76 -19.26
N ASN A 8 21.56 -12.07 -18.13
CA ASN A 8 21.99 -10.68 -17.95
C ASN A 8 22.71 -10.47 -16.62
N VAL A 9 23.87 -11.12 -16.46
CA VAL A 9 24.75 -10.93 -15.29
C VAL A 9 25.79 -9.86 -15.59
N GLY A 10 25.80 -8.79 -14.79
CA GLY A 10 26.73 -7.67 -14.90
C GLY A 10 27.38 -7.29 -13.57
N GLY A 11 28.18 -6.23 -13.57
CA GLY A 11 28.67 -5.58 -12.36
C GLY A 11 27.81 -4.41 -11.94
N LEU A 12 28.21 -3.72 -10.87
CA LEU A 12 27.61 -2.45 -10.49
C LEU A 12 27.92 -1.35 -11.53
N PRO A 13 26.98 -0.45 -11.83
CA PRO A 13 27.27 0.75 -12.62
C PRO A 13 28.42 1.54 -12.00
N GLU A 14 29.35 2.04 -12.82
CA GLU A 14 30.63 2.63 -12.37
C GLU A 14 30.43 3.74 -11.33
N GLN A 15 29.44 4.61 -11.52
CA GLN A 15 29.15 5.68 -10.59
C GLN A 15 28.65 5.16 -9.23
N LEU A 16 27.73 4.19 -9.25
CA LEU A 16 27.23 3.59 -8.02
C LEU A 16 28.35 2.86 -7.29
N LYS A 17 29.14 2.04 -8.01
CA LYS A 17 30.30 1.35 -7.48
C LYS A 17 31.26 2.32 -6.78
N ALA A 18 31.69 3.38 -7.47
CA ALA A 18 32.62 4.35 -6.91
C ALA A 18 32.06 5.04 -5.65
N GLY A 19 30.75 5.33 -5.62
CA GLY A 19 30.09 5.87 -4.44
C GLY A 19 30.08 4.91 -3.25
N ILE A 20 29.71 3.65 -3.49
CA ILE A 20 29.67 2.60 -2.46
C ILE A 20 31.09 2.37 -1.89
N GLU A 21 32.10 2.27 -2.74
CA GLU A 21 33.50 2.09 -2.32
C GLU A 21 34.01 3.28 -1.52
N ALA A 22 33.68 4.51 -1.95
CA ALA A 22 34.07 5.73 -1.25
C ALA A 22 33.48 5.82 0.16
N LEU A 23 32.22 5.42 0.33
CA LEU A 23 31.51 5.44 1.62
C LEU A 23 31.90 4.26 2.52
N SER A 24 32.07 3.06 1.97
CA SER A 24 32.24 1.83 2.74
C SER A 24 33.70 1.42 3.00
N LYS A 25 34.63 1.88 2.16
CA LYS A 25 36.04 1.43 2.08
C LYS A 25 36.21 -0.06 1.73
N PHE A 26 35.18 -0.72 1.21
CA PHE A 26 35.29 -2.08 0.65
C PHE A 26 35.40 -2.02 -0.86
N LYS A 27 36.11 -2.99 -1.46
CA LYS A 27 36.06 -3.23 -2.90
C LYS A 27 34.74 -3.87 -3.28
N MET A 28 34.21 -3.47 -4.43
CA MET A 28 32.96 -3.98 -4.99
C MET A 28 33.14 -4.62 -6.38
N ASP A 29 34.39 -4.88 -6.80
CA ASP A 29 34.75 -5.52 -8.07
C ASP A 29 34.17 -6.93 -8.24
N ASP A 30 33.95 -7.63 -7.13
CA ASP A 30 33.48 -9.01 -7.07
C ASP A 30 31.94 -9.13 -7.10
N VAL A 31 31.23 -8.01 -7.04
CA VAL A 31 29.77 -7.96 -7.03
C VAL A 31 29.19 -8.34 -8.39
N LYS A 32 28.24 -9.28 -8.37
CA LYS A 32 27.52 -9.76 -9.55
C LYS A 32 26.05 -9.41 -9.43
N VAL A 33 25.56 -8.63 -10.36
CA VAL A 33 24.16 -8.22 -10.47
C VAL A 33 23.49 -9.07 -11.53
N HIS A 34 22.50 -9.86 -11.13
CA HIS A 34 21.64 -10.66 -12.00
C HIS A 34 20.40 -9.84 -12.34
N TYR A 35 20.40 -9.17 -13.50
CA TYR A 35 19.30 -8.34 -13.96
C TYR A 35 18.17 -9.18 -14.56
N ASN A 36 16.92 -8.73 -14.42
CA ASN A 36 15.72 -9.44 -14.89
C ASN A 36 15.64 -10.90 -14.40
N SER A 37 16.16 -11.16 -13.20
CA SER A 37 16.20 -12.49 -12.63
C SER A 37 14.82 -12.90 -12.12
N ALA A 38 14.46 -14.17 -12.34
CA ALA A 38 13.28 -14.78 -11.73
C ALA A 38 13.51 -15.23 -10.28
N GLN A 39 14.71 -15.04 -9.73
CA GLN A 39 15.03 -15.49 -8.37
C GLN A 39 14.29 -14.70 -7.27
N PRO A 40 14.18 -13.35 -7.32
CA PRO A 40 13.50 -12.61 -6.27
C PRO A 40 12.02 -13.02 -6.13
N GLU A 41 11.34 -13.30 -7.25
CA GLU A 41 9.95 -13.77 -7.26
C GLU A 41 9.76 -15.06 -6.44
N LYS A 42 10.75 -15.97 -6.42
CA LYS A 42 10.68 -17.20 -5.60
C LYS A 42 10.69 -16.93 -4.09
N LEU A 43 11.13 -15.74 -3.70
CA LEU A 43 11.13 -15.27 -2.32
C LEU A 43 10.06 -14.18 -2.10
N ASN A 44 9.25 -13.89 -3.13
CA ASN A 44 8.35 -12.75 -3.22
C ASN A 44 9.03 -11.41 -2.90
N ALA A 45 10.31 -11.34 -3.23
CA ALA A 45 11.08 -10.12 -3.20
C ALA A 45 11.13 -9.54 -4.61
N ARG A 46 11.35 -8.23 -4.70
CA ARG A 46 11.64 -7.55 -5.98
C ARG A 46 13.12 -7.60 -6.30
N ALA A 47 13.94 -7.53 -5.26
CA ALA A 47 15.36 -7.72 -5.31
C ALA A 47 15.83 -8.34 -4.01
N TYR A 48 17.00 -8.95 -4.01
CA TYR A 48 17.67 -9.36 -2.77
C TYR A 48 19.17 -9.46 -2.98
N THR A 49 19.90 -9.37 -1.87
CA THR A 49 21.34 -9.61 -1.80
C THR A 49 21.65 -10.89 -1.04
N GLN A 50 22.54 -11.71 -1.61
CA GLN A 50 23.08 -12.92 -1.00
C GLN A 50 24.57 -13.01 -1.31
N GLY A 51 25.41 -12.75 -0.31
CA GLY A 51 26.84 -12.62 -0.49
C GLY A 51 27.20 -11.45 -1.41
N VAL A 52 27.96 -11.75 -2.46
CA VAL A 52 28.34 -10.79 -3.51
C VAL A 52 27.37 -10.78 -4.68
N HIS A 53 26.26 -11.52 -4.57
CA HIS A 53 25.24 -11.60 -5.61
C HIS A 53 24.04 -10.72 -5.26
N ILE A 54 23.66 -9.88 -6.22
CA ILE A 54 22.45 -9.07 -6.18
C ILE A 54 21.52 -9.63 -7.25
N TYR A 55 20.29 -9.97 -6.89
CA TYR A 55 19.28 -10.44 -7.83
C TYR A 55 18.21 -9.37 -7.96
N LEU A 56 17.97 -8.89 -9.18
CA LEU A 56 16.95 -7.88 -9.47
C LEU A 56 15.86 -8.52 -10.34
N GLY A 57 14.61 -8.41 -9.90
CA GLY A 57 13.46 -8.79 -10.71
C GLY A 57 13.31 -7.91 -11.95
N PRO A 58 12.42 -8.26 -12.90
CA PRO A 58 12.16 -7.45 -14.06
C PRO A 58 11.74 -6.00 -13.70
N ASN A 59 12.43 -5.00 -14.28
CA ASN A 59 12.21 -3.56 -14.04
C ASN A 59 12.41 -3.12 -12.57
N GLN A 60 13.34 -3.74 -11.84
CA GLN A 60 13.64 -3.44 -10.42
C GLN A 60 15.03 -2.82 -10.19
N GLU A 61 15.64 -2.23 -11.22
CA GLU A 61 16.98 -1.63 -11.18
C GLU A 61 17.10 -0.47 -10.17
N GLU A 62 15.97 0.14 -9.81
CA GLU A 62 15.91 1.19 -8.80
C GLU A 62 16.30 0.71 -7.39
N HIS A 63 16.18 -0.58 -7.10
CA HIS A 63 16.58 -1.16 -5.81
C HIS A 63 18.09 -1.44 -5.73
N LEU A 64 18.81 -1.39 -6.86
CA LEU A 64 20.22 -1.72 -6.91
C LEU A 64 21.11 -0.96 -5.90
N PRO A 65 20.92 0.35 -5.63
CA PRO A 65 21.71 1.05 -4.63
C PRO A 65 21.51 0.51 -3.21
N HIS A 66 20.27 0.16 -2.86
CA HIS A 66 19.92 -0.45 -1.56
C HIS A 66 20.58 -1.82 -1.42
N GLU A 67 20.38 -2.68 -2.42
CA GLU A 67 20.94 -4.04 -2.44
C GLU A 67 22.48 -4.03 -2.45
N ALA A 68 23.10 -3.05 -3.12
CA ALA A 68 24.55 -2.88 -3.10
C ALA A 68 25.07 -2.54 -1.69
N TRP A 69 24.30 -1.85 -0.86
CA TRP A 69 24.69 -1.59 0.52
C TRP A 69 24.54 -2.84 1.40
N HIS A 70 23.60 -3.74 1.12
CA HIS A 70 23.57 -5.04 1.80
C HIS A 70 24.86 -5.84 1.58
N VAL A 71 25.49 -5.76 0.40
CA VAL A 71 26.80 -6.39 0.18
C VAL A 71 27.85 -5.80 1.13
N VAL A 72 27.85 -4.49 1.35
CA VAL A 72 28.74 -3.83 2.32
C VAL A 72 28.51 -4.38 3.72
N GLN A 73 27.26 -4.49 4.15
CA GLN A 73 26.91 -5.04 5.47
C GLN A 73 27.39 -6.48 5.63
N GLN A 74 27.25 -7.30 4.60
CA GLN A 74 27.72 -8.69 4.61
C GLN A 74 29.27 -8.77 4.59
N LYS A 75 29.97 -7.89 3.86
CA LYS A 75 31.44 -7.75 3.93
C LYS A 75 31.94 -7.28 5.29
N GLN A 76 31.14 -6.53 6.04
CA GLN A 76 31.44 -6.15 7.41
C GLN A 76 31.30 -7.31 8.41
N GLY A 77 30.66 -8.41 8.02
CA GLY A 77 30.50 -9.61 8.86
C GLY A 77 29.55 -9.43 10.04
N ARG A 78 28.69 -8.41 10.02
CA ARG A 78 27.73 -8.12 11.10
C ARG A 78 26.31 -8.60 10.83
N VAL A 79 26.05 -9.17 9.66
CA VAL A 79 24.74 -9.67 9.25
C VAL A 79 24.56 -11.11 9.74
N ASN A 80 23.67 -11.30 10.71
CA ASN A 80 23.26 -12.61 11.21
C ASN A 80 21.82 -12.93 10.78
N PRO A 81 21.45 -14.19 10.51
CA PRO A 81 20.06 -14.53 10.26
C PRO A 81 19.16 -14.12 11.43
N THR A 82 18.07 -13.42 11.15
CA THR A 82 17.01 -13.12 12.13
C THR A 82 15.92 -14.18 12.09
N ARG A 83 15.71 -14.83 10.92
CA ARG A 83 14.71 -15.87 10.71
C ARG A 83 14.98 -16.74 9.48
N PHE A 84 14.06 -17.64 9.17
CA PHE A 84 14.09 -18.50 7.99
C PHE A 84 12.81 -18.35 7.14
N ILE A 85 12.97 -18.22 5.82
CA ILE A 85 11.89 -18.28 4.82
C ILE A 85 12.13 -19.51 3.94
N ASP A 86 11.17 -20.44 3.89
CA ASP A 86 11.26 -21.62 3.02
C ASP A 86 12.61 -22.35 3.17
N GLY A 87 13.10 -22.42 4.42
CA GLY A 87 14.39 -23.02 4.78
C GLY A 87 15.64 -22.17 4.54
N LYS A 88 15.52 -20.95 3.99
CA LYS A 88 16.64 -20.04 3.73
C LYS A 88 16.84 -19.03 4.86
N PRO A 89 18.08 -18.78 5.31
CA PRO A 89 18.36 -17.77 6.32
C PRO A 89 18.15 -16.36 5.76
N VAL A 90 17.33 -15.57 6.44
CA VAL A 90 17.02 -14.18 6.07
C VAL A 90 17.41 -13.27 7.23
N ASN A 91 17.92 -12.08 6.89
CA ASN A 91 18.02 -10.96 7.81
C ASN A 91 17.09 -9.84 7.33
N ASP A 92 16.32 -9.32 8.27
CA ASP A 92 15.40 -8.19 8.11
C ASP A 92 15.48 -7.25 9.31
N ASP A 93 16.72 -7.06 9.80
CA ASP A 93 16.99 -6.12 10.89
C ASP A 93 16.64 -4.69 10.43
N PRO A 94 15.71 -3.99 11.10
CA PRO A 94 15.22 -2.69 10.64
C PRO A 94 16.32 -1.62 10.65
N GLU A 95 17.32 -1.71 11.52
CA GLU A 95 18.45 -0.76 11.51
C GLU A 95 19.35 -0.99 10.30
N LEU A 96 19.54 -2.25 9.89
CA LEU A 96 20.29 -2.59 8.68
C LEU A 96 19.54 -2.19 7.41
N GLU A 97 18.22 -2.38 7.35
CA GLU A 97 17.41 -1.96 6.19
C GLU A 97 17.43 -0.43 6.03
N ALA A 98 17.20 0.33 7.12
CA ALA A 98 17.24 1.78 7.07
C ALA A 98 18.62 2.33 6.68
N GLU A 99 19.69 1.69 7.15
CA GLU A 99 21.05 2.02 6.74
C GLU A 99 21.28 1.75 5.25
N ALA A 100 20.82 0.60 4.74
CA ALA A 100 20.95 0.24 3.33
C ALA A 100 20.24 1.22 2.40
N THR A 101 19.04 1.67 2.78
CA THR A 101 18.33 2.70 2.03
C THR A 101 19.10 4.02 2.04
N ARG A 102 19.44 4.55 3.23
CA ARG A 102 20.11 5.85 3.37
C ARG A 102 21.45 5.89 2.63
N MET A 103 22.28 4.87 2.83
CA MET A 103 23.62 4.82 2.24
C MET A 103 23.59 4.47 0.75
N GLY A 104 22.64 3.66 0.31
CA GLY A 104 22.38 3.39 -1.10
C GLY A 104 22.05 4.67 -1.87
N THR A 105 21.12 5.49 -1.34
CA THR A 105 20.80 6.81 -1.91
C THR A 105 22.00 7.75 -1.87
N GLU A 106 22.71 7.83 -0.74
CA GLU A 106 23.90 8.69 -0.61
C GLU A 106 24.98 8.34 -1.65
N ALA A 107 25.22 7.04 -1.89
CA ALA A 107 26.21 6.56 -2.85
C ALA A 107 25.94 7.03 -4.29
N GLN A 108 24.67 7.23 -4.67
CA GLN A 108 24.32 7.72 -6.01
C GLN A 108 24.78 9.16 -6.26
N HIS A 109 24.96 9.95 -5.19
CA HIS A 109 25.32 11.37 -5.26
C HIS A 109 26.82 11.62 -5.09
N VAL A 110 27.62 10.59 -4.79
CA VAL A 110 29.08 10.72 -4.66
C VAL A 110 29.73 10.87 -6.03
N SER A 111 30.62 11.87 -6.15
CA SER A 111 31.39 12.07 -7.38
C SER A 111 32.47 10.98 -7.54
N PRO A 112 32.62 10.35 -8.73
CA PRO A 112 33.54 9.23 -8.96
C PRO A 112 35.02 9.51 -8.61
N GLY A 113 35.42 10.79 -8.54
CA GLY A 113 36.79 11.21 -8.21
C GLY A 113 37.20 11.05 -6.74
N ALA A 114 36.29 10.71 -5.83
CA ALA A 114 36.60 10.58 -4.39
C ALA A 114 37.31 9.26 -4.02
N SER A 115 37.24 8.23 -4.85
CA SER A 115 37.69 6.86 -4.51
C SER A 115 39.16 6.57 -4.88
N SER A 116 39.76 7.34 -5.80
CA SER A 116 41.05 7.02 -6.46
C SER A 116 42.29 7.05 -5.57
N SER A 117 42.16 7.42 -4.29
CA SER A 117 43.27 7.45 -3.31
C SER A 117 43.02 6.60 -2.05
N LEU A 118 41.92 5.84 -2.01
CA LEU A 118 41.55 5.06 -0.82
C LEU A 118 42.15 3.66 -0.87
N SER A 119 42.73 3.22 0.26
CA SER A 119 43.06 1.80 0.48
C SER A 119 41.76 1.04 0.76
N LEU A 120 41.22 0.37 -0.27
CA LEU A 120 40.02 -0.44 -0.17
C LEU A 120 40.32 -1.82 0.40
N ARG A 121 39.44 -2.30 1.27
CA ARG A 121 39.49 -3.64 1.87
C ARG A 121 38.85 -4.65 0.92
N ASP A 122 39.50 -5.79 0.80
CA ASP A 122 39.01 -6.95 0.05
C ASP A 122 38.73 -8.07 1.06
N VAL A 123 37.47 -8.50 1.14
CA VAL A 123 36.99 -9.48 2.13
C VAL A 123 36.07 -10.46 1.43
N GLU A 124 36.36 -11.75 1.59
CA GLU A 124 35.47 -12.84 1.19
C GLU A 124 34.27 -12.90 2.12
N ILE A 125 33.07 -12.95 1.54
CA ILE A 125 31.82 -13.09 2.29
C ILE A 125 31.55 -14.57 2.52
N SER A 126 31.42 -14.97 3.79
CA SER A 126 31.14 -16.36 4.21
C SER A 126 29.70 -16.58 4.68
N THR A 127 28.78 -15.63 4.44
CA THR A 127 27.38 -15.74 4.85
C THR A 127 26.48 -16.18 3.70
N ASP A 128 25.50 -17.02 4.00
CA ASP A 128 24.43 -17.44 3.08
C ASP A 128 23.12 -16.66 3.32
N VAL A 129 23.19 -15.62 4.15
CA VAL A 129 22.04 -14.81 4.54
C VAL A 129 21.53 -13.98 3.37
N ILE A 130 20.22 -14.03 3.17
CA ILE A 130 19.49 -13.21 2.22
C ILE A 130 19.00 -11.94 2.92
N GLN A 131 19.20 -10.78 2.31
CA GLN A 131 18.60 -9.51 2.73
C GLN A 131 17.76 -8.95 1.58
N PHE A 132 16.59 -8.40 1.92
CA PHE A 132 15.70 -7.69 1.02
C PHE A 132 14.78 -6.77 1.82
N LEU A 133 14.30 -5.71 1.17
CA LEU A 133 13.45 -4.71 1.79
C LEU A 133 12.13 -5.32 2.32
N SER A 134 12.06 -5.49 3.63
CA SER A 134 10.90 -6.07 4.29
C SER A 134 10.72 -5.58 5.73
N ILE A 135 9.48 -5.60 6.19
CA ILE A 135 9.12 -5.31 7.57
C ILE A 135 8.48 -6.56 8.17
N ASP A 136 9.17 -7.18 9.12
CA ASP A 136 8.60 -8.30 9.85
C ASP A 136 7.49 -7.82 10.78
N THR A 137 6.41 -8.58 10.82
CA THR A 137 5.29 -8.35 11.72
C THR A 137 4.97 -9.64 12.45
N ASN A 138 3.95 -9.62 13.31
CA ASN A 138 3.68 -10.74 14.20
C ASN A 138 3.35 -12.02 13.41
N GLU A 139 2.45 -11.94 12.42
CA GLU A 139 1.96 -13.11 11.67
C GLU A 139 2.31 -13.07 10.17
N GLY A 140 3.13 -12.11 9.73
CA GLY A 140 3.51 -11.98 8.32
C GLY A 140 4.61 -10.98 8.07
N ILE A 141 4.91 -10.76 6.80
CA ILE A 141 6.00 -9.90 6.33
C ILE A 141 5.41 -8.92 5.34
N PHE A 142 5.66 -7.63 5.54
CA PHE A 142 5.44 -6.63 4.51
C PHE A 142 6.68 -6.48 3.64
N THR A 143 6.49 -6.29 2.35
CA THR A 143 7.51 -5.74 1.44
C THR A 143 6.95 -4.46 0.84
N TYR A 144 7.82 -3.52 0.49
CA TYR A 144 7.38 -2.22 0.01
C TYR A 144 8.25 -1.67 -1.11
N ASP A 145 7.68 -0.75 -1.87
CA ASP A 145 8.32 0.10 -2.86
C ASP A 145 7.75 1.50 -2.65
N LEU A 146 8.60 2.42 -2.17
CA LEU A 146 8.23 3.80 -1.93
C LEU A 146 9.25 4.71 -2.61
N ARG A 147 8.79 5.45 -3.61
CA ARG A 147 9.67 6.26 -4.48
C ARG A 147 9.00 7.56 -4.87
N ALA A 148 9.82 8.54 -5.23
CA ALA A 148 9.32 9.78 -5.81
C ALA A 148 8.55 9.50 -7.11
N THR A 149 7.42 10.17 -7.30
CA THR A 149 6.71 10.09 -8.57
C THR A 149 7.39 10.98 -9.61
N PRO A 150 7.84 10.45 -10.76
CA PRO A 150 8.46 11.27 -11.80
C PRO A 150 7.52 12.37 -12.30
N GLY A 151 7.98 13.63 -12.24
CA GLY A 151 7.24 14.79 -12.75
C GLY A 151 6.09 15.27 -11.86
N GLU A 152 5.90 14.70 -10.67
CA GLU A 152 4.82 15.07 -9.75
C GLU A 152 5.36 15.32 -8.34
N SER A 153 4.66 16.14 -7.56
CA SER A 153 4.97 16.38 -6.14
C SER A 153 4.32 15.30 -5.26
N GLY A 154 4.81 14.07 -5.38
CA GLY A 154 4.21 12.93 -4.71
C GLY A 154 5.11 11.72 -4.64
N VAL A 155 4.55 10.64 -4.11
CA VAL A 155 5.20 9.34 -4.04
C VAL A 155 4.35 8.29 -4.73
N THR A 156 5.02 7.30 -5.29
CA THR A 156 4.42 6.04 -5.72
C THR A 156 4.71 5.02 -4.63
N MET A 157 3.67 4.39 -4.10
CA MET A 157 3.76 3.38 -3.06
C MET A 157 3.17 2.06 -3.57
N LYS A 158 3.88 0.95 -3.35
CA LYS A 158 3.31 -0.39 -3.38
C LYS A 158 3.72 -1.16 -2.13
N LEU A 159 2.74 -1.61 -1.36
CA LEU A 159 2.90 -2.47 -0.20
C LEU A 159 2.36 -3.85 -0.53
N SER A 160 3.14 -4.90 -0.28
CA SER A 160 2.71 -6.29 -0.37
C SER A 160 2.79 -6.94 1.01
N PHE A 161 1.95 -7.94 1.25
CA PHE A 161 1.96 -8.71 2.49
C PHE A 161 1.89 -10.20 2.22
N ARG A 162 2.75 -10.93 2.94
CA ARG A 162 2.77 -12.40 2.93
C ARG A 162 2.65 -12.93 4.36
N PRO A 163 1.65 -13.77 4.67
CA PRO A 163 1.53 -14.38 5.99
C PRO A 163 2.65 -15.41 6.24
N LYS A 164 3.09 -15.56 7.50
CA LYS A 164 4.06 -16.57 7.94
C LYS A 164 3.46 -17.98 7.97
N ASN A 165 2.21 -18.07 8.43
CA ASN A 165 1.44 -19.30 8.50
C ASN A 165 0.20 -19.17 7.62
N MET A 166 -0.16 -20.24 6.91
CA MET A 166 -1.17 -20.17 5.86
C MET A 166 -2.08 -21.39 5.86
N ASN A 167 -3.38 -21.15 5.76
CA ASN A 167 -4.38 -22.19 5.57
C ASN A 167 -5.09 -22.02 4.23
N ILE A 168 -5.49 -23.14 3.63
CA ILE A 168 -6.38 -23.12 2.45
C ILE A 168 -7.67 -22.39 2.82
N GLY A 169 -8.07 -21.43 1.98
CA GLY A 169 -9.27 -20.62 2.17
C GLY A 169 -9.09 -19.35 3.00
N ASP A 170 -7.87 -19.05 3.47
CA ASP A 170 -7.56 -17.73 4.00
C ASP A 170 -7.61 -16.67 2.88
N VAL A 171 -8.27 -15.55 3.17
CA VAL A 171 -8.34 -14.38 2.28
C VAL A 171 -7.82 -13.19 3.06
N ILE A 172 -6.69 -12.61 2.64
CA ILE A 172 -6.08 -11.48 3.35
C ILE A 172 -6.21 -10.24 2.47
N GLY A 173 -6.67 -9.15 3.06
CA GLY A 173 -6.77 -7.86 2.40
C GLY A 173 -5.92 -6.81 3.09
N LEU A 174 -5.44 -5.82 2.33
CA LEU A 174 -4.72 -4.67 2.87
C LEU A 174 -5.67 -3.49 3.03
N VAL A 175 -5.82 -3.04 4.26
CA VAL A 175 -6.63 -1.89 4.64
C VAL A 175 -5.71 -0.71 4.89
N GLN A 176 -5.70 0.28 4.01
CA GLN A 176 -4.99 1.53 4.20
C GLN A 176 -5.90 2.62 4.77
N ILE A 177 -5.40 3.35 5.75
CA ILE A 177 -5.99 4.58 6.27
C ILE A 177 -5.00 5.73 6.14
N VAL A 178 -5.55 6.93 5.93
CA VAL A 178 -4.78 8.18 5.81
C VAL A 178 -5.05 9.02 7.05
N LYS A 179 -3.98 9.46 7.70
CA LYS A 179 -3.97 10.47 8.76
C LYS A 179 -3.40 11.75 8.19
N SER A 180 -4.13 12.84 8.35
CA SER A 180 -3.62 14.14 7.98
C SER A 180 -3.91 15.18 9.06
N THR A 181 -2.89 15.98 9.36
CA THR A 181 -2.99 17.14 10.25
C THR A 181 -3.59 18.37 9.54
N ALA A 182 -3.85 18.28 8.22
CA ALA A 182 -4.52 19.28 7.40
C ALA A 182 -5.61 18.64 6.51
N PRO A 183 -6.65 19.38 6.09
CA PRO A 183 -7.58 18.88 5.08
C PRO A 183 -6.83 18.46 3.81
N VAL A 184 -6.95 17.19 3.39
CA VAL A 184 -6.33 16.69 2.16
C VAL A 184 -7.34 16.87 1.03
N GLU A 185 -7.11 17.86 0.16
CA GLU A 185 -7.76 17.90 -1.15
C GLU A 185 -7.19 16.73 -1.97
N THR A 186 -7.98 15.68 -2.19
CA THR A 186 -7.54 14.57 -3.06
C THR A 186 -8.04 14.77 -4.49
N ILE A 187 -7.31 14.20 -5.43
CA ILE A 187 -7.44 14.48 -6.87
C ILE A 187 -8.71 13.87 -7.49
N ASP A 188 -9.43 12.95 -6.81
CA ASP A 188 -10.59 12.27 -7.44
C ASP A 188 -11.78 11.89 -6.53
N ARG A 189 -11.71 12.03 -5.18
CA ARG A 189 -12.85 11.80 -4.28
C ARG A 189 -12.78 12.64 -3.00
N ASP A 190 -13.93 13.07 -2.48
CA ASP A 190 -13.99 13.65 -1.14
C ASP A 190 -13.79 12.52 -0.10
N LEU A 191 -12.60 12.42 0.52
CA LEU A 191 -12.38 11.50 1.63
C LEU A 191 -13.23 11.96 2.82
N LYS A 192 -14.17 11.13 3.26
CA LYS A 192 -14.89 11.37 4.51
C LYS A 192 -13.92 11.14 5.67
N THR A 193 -13.54 12.20 6.36
CA THR A 193 -12.67 12.11 7.54
C THR A 193 -13.49 11.97 8.81
N PHE A 194 -12.96 11.22 9.75
CA PHE A 194 -13.45 11.12 11.12
C PHE A 194 -12.27 11.27 12.07
N ASN A 195 -12.32 12.27 12.95
CA ASN A 195 -11.21 12.63 13.86
C ASN A 195 -9.85 12.82 13.18
N GLY A 196 -9.82 13.28 11.92
CA GLY A 196 -8.58 13.50 11.17
C GLY A 196 -8.03 12.26 10.43
N TYR A 197 -8.81 11.18 10.39
CA TYR A 197 -8.48 9.93 9.70
C TYR A 197 -9.51 9.63 8.62
N ALA A 198 -9.10 8.99 7.54
CA ALA A 198 -10.01 8.45 6.52
C ALA A 198 -9.54 7.08 6.07
N ILE A 199 -10.49 6.21 5.71
CA ILE A 199 -10.16 4.97 4.99
C ILE A 199 -9.81 5.36 3.56
N ASP A 200 -8.69 4.86 3.06
CA ASP A 200 -8.23 5.20 1.73
C ASP A 200 -9.06 4.49 0.66
N SER A 201 -10.04 5.19 0.10
CA SER A 201 -10.91 4.65 -0.94
C SER A 201 -10.26 4.55 -2.31
N GLN A 202 -9.11 5.20 -2.52
CA GLN A 202 -8.47 5.26 -3.83
C GLN A 202 -7.64 4.01 -4.13
N SER A 203 -7.18 3.35 -3.07
CA SER A 203 -6.34 2.16 -3.10
C SER A 203 -7.13 0.85 -3.10
N ASN A 204 -8.44 0.90 -3.42
CA ASN A 204 -9.32 -0.27 -3.44
C ASN A 204 -9.30 -1.09 -2.14
N ASN A 205 -9.39 -0.38 -1.01
CA ASN A 205 -9.47 -1.02 0.30
C ASN A 205 -10.60 -2.08 0.32
N PRO A 206 -10.33 -3.33 0.75
CA PRO A 206 -11.30 -4.43 0.78
C PRO A 206 -12.63 -4.08 1.47
N ILE A 207 -12.53 -3.17 2.45
CA ILE A 207 -13.65 -2.63 3.22
C ILE A 207 -14.63 -1.82 2.34
N TYR A 208 -14.18 -1.13 1.28
CA TYR A 208 -15.10 -0.49 0.31
C TYR A 208 -15.86 -1.47 -0.56
N GLY A 209 -15.29 -2.67 -0.75
CA GLY A 209 -16.01 -3.78 -1.36
C GLY A 209 -17.27 -4.17 -0.58
N SER A 210 -17.42 -3.76 0.69
CA SER A 210 -18.66 -3.95 1.47
C SER A 210 -19.92 -3.34 0.83
N GLY A 211 -19.77 -2.25 0.07
CA GLY A 211 -20.86 -1.69 -0.74
C GLY A 211 -21.20 -2.55 -1.97
N TYR A 212 -20.49 -3.65 -2.21
CA TYR A 212 -20.72 -4.63 -3.26
C TYR A 212 -20.96 -6.04 -2.71
N LEU A 213 -20.83 -6.23 -1.39
CA LEU A 213 -21.27 -7.44 -0.71
C LEU A 213 -22.79 -7.46 -0.64
N ASN A 214 -23.37 -8.65 -0.55
CA ASN A 214 -24.79 -8.86 -0.27
C ASN A 214 -25.04 -9.02 1.25
N GLU A 215 -26.31 -8.93 1.67
CA GLU A 215 -26.74 -8.92 3.09
C GLU A 215 -26.30 -10.13 3.93
N SER A 216 -25.80 -11.19 3.30
CA SER A 216 -25.32 -12.41 3.95
C SER A 216 -23.84 -12.72 3.71
N GLU A 217 -23.13 -11.89 2.96
CA GLU A 217 -21.74 -12.14 2.57
C GLU A 217 -20.76 -11.54 3.58
N GLY A 218 -19.70 -12.30 3.89
CA GLY A 218 -18.57 -11.82 4.70
C GLY A 218 -17.58 -11.01 3.86
N LEU A 219 -16.60 -10.38 4.53
CA LEU A 219 -15.56 -9.60 3.83
C LEU A 219 -14.68 -10.47 2.92
N GLU A 220 -14.57 -11.78 3.18
CA GLU A 220 -13.83 -12.73 2.36
C GLU A 220 -14.39 -12.87 0.92
N GLU A 221 -15.67 -12.54 0.73
CA GLU A 221 -16.36 -12.50 -0.57
C GLU A 221 -16.13 -11.18 -1.33
N THR A 222 -15.36 -10.25 -0.75
CA THR A 222 -15.09 -8.96 -1.37
C THR A 222 -14.40 -9.12 -2.73
N THR A 223 -14.92 -8.38 -3.70
CA THR A 223 -14.34 -8.28 -5.05
C THR A 223 -13.76 -6.89 -5.23
N LEU A 224 -12.49 -6.82 -5.61
CA LEU A 224 -11.80 -5.56 -5.86
C LEU A 224 -12.23 -5.00 -7.21
N LEU A 225 -12.45 -3.69 -7.27
CA LEU A 225 -12.93 -3.00 -8.47
C LEU A 225 -11.86 -2.91 -9.57
N ASP A 226 -10.59 -2.86 -9.18
CA ASP A 226 -9.44 -2.78 -10.07
C ASP A 226 -8.24 -3.50 -9.43
N ASN A 227 -7.87 -4.64 -10.02
CA ASN A 227 -6.80 -5.49 -9.53
C ASN A 227 -5.40 -4.91 -9.79
N THR A 228 -5.28 -3.76 -10.46
CA THR A 228 -4.00 -3.06 -10.63
C THR A 228 -3.63 -2.20 -9.42
N LYS A 229 -4.64 -1.76 -8.65
CA LYS A 229 -4.45 -0.95 -7.44
C LYS A 229 -4.34 -1.76 -6.16
N SER A 230 -4.84 -2.98 -6.17
CA SER A 230 -4.79 -3.85 -5.00
C SER A 230 -5.04 -5.30 -5.41
N SER A 231 -4.59 -6.24 -4.60
CA SER A 231 -4.99 -7.64 -4.67
C SER A 231 -5.31 -8.18 -3.29
N LEU A 232 -6.05 -9.28 -3.27
CA LEU A 232 -6.25 -10.07 -2.07
C LEU A 232 -5.28 -11.24 -2.08
N TYR A 233 -4.76 -11.56 -0.90
CA TYR A 233 -4.07 -12.81 -0.69
C TYR A 233 -5.07 -13.95 -0.84
N ARG A 234 -4.78 -14.92 -1.71
CA ARG A 234 -5.58 -16.15 -1.86
C ARG A 234 -4.65 -17.32 -2.16
N MET A 235 -4.90 -18.46 -1.52
CA MET A 235 -4.29 -19.74 -1.88
C MET A 235 -5.36 -20.66 -2.47
N GLU A 236 -5.18 -21.03 -3.73
CA GLU A 236 -6.11 -21.83 -4.52
C GLU A 236 -5.47 -23.19 -4.85
N GLU A 237 -6.23 -24.27 -4.67
CA GLU A 237 -5.79 -25.60 -5.06
C GLU A 237 -5.96 -25.79 -6.57
N GLU A 238 -4.87 -26.19 -7.23
CA GLU A 238 -4.87 -26.66 -8.61
C GLU A 238 -4.57 -28.16 -8.62
N CYS A 239 -4.92 -28.84 -9.72
CA CYS A 239 -4.92 -30.31 -9.86
C CYS A 239 -3.68 -31.03 -9.30
N CYS A 240 -2.50 -30.37 -9.28
CA CYS A 240 -1.26 -30.89 -8.72
C CYS A 240 -0.39 -29.83 -8.00
N SER A 241 -0.91 -28.65 -7.69
CA SER A 241 -0.15 -27.51 -7.15
C SER A 241 -1.04 -26.52 -6.40
N PHE A 242 -0.45 -25.56 -5.70
CA PHE A 242 -1.18 -24.41 -5.18
C PHE A 242 -0.82 -23.16 -5.99
N LYS A 243 -1.83 -22.37 -6.33
CA LYS A 243 -1.65 -21.02 -6.85
C LYS A 243 -1.81 -20.04 -5.69
N ILE A 244 -0.77 -19.27 -5.43
CA ILE A 244 -0.77 -18.21 -4.43
C ILE A 244 -0.85 -16.87 -5.14
N THR A 245 -1.87 -16.09 -4.78
CA THR A 245 -1.93 -14.65 -5.08
C THR A 245 -1.58 -13.93 -3.80
N GLU A 246 -0.63 -13.00 -3.84
CA GLU A 246 -0.30 -12.17 -2.67
C GLU A 246 -1.31 -11.04 -2.49
N ALA A 247 -1.42 -10.50 -1.26
CA ALA A 247 -2.12 -9.25 -1.04
C ALA A 247 -1.15 -8.09 -1.33
N PHE A 248 -1.56 -7.15 -2.17
CA PHE A 248 -0.86 -5.89 -2.31
C PHE A 248 -1.84 -4.72 -2.34
N ILE A 249 -1.31 -3.53 -2.07
CA ILE A 249 -1.98 -2.27 -2.25
C ILE A 249 -1.00 -1.30 -2.92
N PHE A 250 -1.51 -0.56 -3.91
CA PHE A 250 -0.78 0.41 -4.68
C PHE A 250 -1.48 1.76 -4.52
N ASP A 251 -0.68 2.78 -4.26
CA ASP A 251 -1.16 4.14 -4.12
C ASP A 251 -0.18 5.14 -4.74
N LYS A 252 -0.69 6.30 -5.09
CA LYS A 252 0.08 7.38 -5.71
C LYS A 252 -0.36 8.74 -5.14
N PRO A 253 -0.19 8.97 -3.83
CA PRO A 253 -0.62 10.21 -3.23
C PRO A 253 0.26 11.37 -3.72
N CYS A 254 -0.39 12.47 -4.08
CA CYS A 254 0.26 13.66 -4.63
C CYS A 254 -0.25 14.90 -3.89
N LEU A 255 0.69 15.69 -3.35
CA LEU A 255 0.41 16.95 -2.67
C LEU A 255 1.04 18.10 -3.47
N PRO A 256 0.31 19.20 -3.74
CA PRO A 256 0.92 20.38 -4.35
C PRO A 256 2.01 20.97 -3.46
N SER A 257 3.30 20.72 -3.77
CA SER A 257 4.44 20.97 -2.86
C SER A 257 4.43 22.37 -2.22
N ASP A 258 4.10 23.41 -2.98
CA ASP A 258 4.06 24.80 -2.50
C ASP A 258 3.06 25.04 -1.34
N LYS A 259 1.95 24.29 -1.27
CA LYS A 259 0.96 24.41 -0.19
C LYS A 259 1.29 23.53 1.03
N TYR A 260 2.26 22.63 0.88
CA TYR A 260 2.58 21.56 1.83
C TYR A 260 4.05 21.52 2.25
N LYS A 261 4.83 22.58 1.99
CA LYS A 261 6.16 22.77 2.59
C LYS A 261 6.08 22.69 4.12
N GLY A 262 6.98 21.93 4.73
CA GLY A 262 7.00 21.65 6.16
C GLY A 262 5.83 20.79 6.67
N LYS A 263 5.10 20.10 5.79
CA LYS A 263 3.98 19.23 6.15
C LYS A 263 4.22 17.80 5.67
N GLU A 264 3.60 16.87 6.38
CA GLU A 264 3.62 15.44 6.10
C GLU A 264 2.20 14.86 6.10
N VAL A 265 1.99 13.82 5.32
CA VAL A 265 0.79 12.98 5.34
C VAL A 265 1.20 11.59 5.79
N LYS A 266 0.47 11.05 6.76
CA LYS A 266 0.76 9.76 7.37
C LYS A 266 -0.24 8.73 6.92
N PHE A 267 0.24 7.51 6.78
CA PHE A 267 -0.53 6.38 6.32
C PHE A 267 -0.28 5.21 7.25
N GLU A 268 -1.31 4.39 7.43
CA GLU A 268 -1.21 3.13 8.14
C GLU A 268 -1.88 2.07 7.27
N THR A 269 -1.23 0.91 7.14
CA THR A 269 -1.74 -0.21 6.35
C THR A 269 -1.81 -1.44 7.24
N TYR A 270 -2.93 -2.13 7.18
CA TYR A 270 -3.27 -3.26 8.04
C TYR A 270 -3.55 -4.48 7.16
N ALA A 271 -2.81 -5.57 7.38
CA ALA A 271 -3.10 -6.85 6.77
C ALA A 271 -4.13 -7.59 7.62
N ILE A 272 -5.34 -7.73 7.11
CA ILE A 272 -6.46 -8.32 7.83
C ILE A 272 -6.88 -9.62 7.13
N ASN A 273 -6.97 -10.71 7.86
CA ASN A 273 -7.66 -11.90 7.37
C ASN A 273 -9.16 -11.57 7.31
N LEU A 274 -9.73 -11.49 6.11
CA LEU A 274 -11.07 -10.96 5.88
C LEU A 274 -12.17 -11.88 6.42
N LYS A 275 -11.87 -13.16 6.66
CA LYS A 275 -12.84 -14.13 7.16
C LYS A 275 -13.02 -14.04 8.68
N ASN A 276 -11.92 -13.91 9.42
CA ASN A 276 -11.95 -13.88 10.90
C ASN A 276 -11.62 -12.50 11.49
N GLN A 277 -11.23 -11.55 10.65
CA GLN A 277 -10.84 -10.18 10.98
C GLN A 277 -9.62 -10.03 11.89
N ASN A 278 -8.81 -11.07 12.02
CA ASN A 278 -7.54 -10.97 12.72
C ASN A 278 -6.57 -10.08 11.95
N CYS A 279 -5.94 -9.15 12.65
CA CYS A 279 -4.79 -8.42 12.13
C CYS A 279 -3.56 -9.33 12.14
N LEU A 280 -2.96 -9.52 10.96
CA LEU A 280 -1.78 -10.34 10.78
C LEU A 280 -0.49 -9.49 10.83
N GLY A 281 -0.63 -8.18 10.64
CA GLY A 281 0.47 -7.24 10.68
C GLY A 281 0.03 -5.85 10.26
N SER A 282 0.79 -4.85 10.66
CA SER A 282 0.57 -3.47 10.20
C SER A 282 1.89 -2.74 10.02
N VAL A 283 1.90 -1.81 9.08
CA VAL A 283 2.97 -0.84 8.86
C VAL A 283 2.40 0.56 8.85
N LYS A 284 3.25 1.52 9.20
CA LYS A 284 2.99 2.95 9.05
C LYS A 284 4.07 3.56 8.17
N TRP A 285 3.70 4.59 7.44
CA TRP A 285 4.61 5.31 6.55
C TRP A 285 4.12 6.74 6.35
N TYR A 286 4.99 7.61 5.84
CA TYR A 286 4.63 8.98 5.54
C TYR A 286 5.39 9.51 4.33
N TYR A 287 4.87 10.58 3.74
CA TYR A 287 5.68 11.42 2.88
C TYR A 287 5.32 12.88 3.15
N GLY A 288 6.23 13.77 2.76
CA GLY A 288 6.04 15.19 3.00
C GLY A 288 7.10 16.01 2.31
N PHE A 289 7.14 17.29 2.65
CA PHE A 289 8.14 18.21 2.17
C PHE A 289 8.79 18.92 3.35
N ASP A 290 10.11 19.11 3.30
CA ASP A 290 10.80 20.00 4.23
C ASP A 290 10.42 21.47 3.99
N SER A 291 11.03 22.39 4.74
CA SER A 291 10.80 23.83 4.60
C SER A 291 11.24 24.39 3.24
N ASP A 292 12.19 23.73 2.58
CA ASP A 292 12.73 24.16 1.30
C ASP A 292 11.90 23.59 0.13
N GLY A 293 11.11 22.55 0.38
CA GLY A 293 10.28 21.86 -0.60
C GLY A 293 10.88 20.55 -1.11
N ASN A 294 11.92 20.01 -0.46
CA ASN A 294 12.48 18.71 -0.80
C ASN A 294 11.58 17.60 -0.25
N LEU A 295 11.41 16.54 -1.03
CA LEU A 295 10.61 15.37 -0.67
C LEU A 295 11.25 14.61 0.49
N LEU A 296 10.42 14.19 1.45
CA LEU A 296 10.80 13.38 2.61
C LEU A 296 10.02 12.07 2.65
N GLY A 297 10.55 11.09 3.38
CA GLY A 297 9.83 9.89 3.79
C GLY A 297 9.90 8.71 2.81
N LEU A 298 10.83 8.70 1.85
CA LEU A 298 11.04 7.57 0.95
C LEU A 298 11.50 6.29 1.67
N ASP A 299 12.03 6.43 2.87
CA ASP A 299 12.52 5.39 3.78
C ASP A 299 11.64 5.26 5.04
N SER A 300 10.43 5.81 5.03
CA SER A 300 9.60 5.97 6.23
C SER A 300 8.78 4.73 6.65
N VAL A 301 8.81 3.66 5.86
CA VAL A 301 7.97 2.49 6.12
C VAL A 301 8.53 1.73 7.31
N GLU A 302 7.73 1.62 8.36
CA GLU A 302 8.11 0.94 9.60
C GLU A 302 6.95 0.12 10.17
N LYS A 303 7.27 -0.84 11.05
CA LYS A 303 6.27 -1.65 11.74
C LYS A 303 5.33 -0.75 12.56
N ASN A 304 4.03 -1.01 12.47
CA ASN A 304 3.05 -0.36 13.32
C ASN A 304 2.56 -1.31 14.42
N GLU A 305 2.68 -0.86 15.67
CA GLU A 305 2.23 -1.57 16.88
C GLU A 305 1.14 -0.79 17.64
N ASP A 306 0.74 0.38 17.14
CA ASP A 306 -0.35 1.19 17.70
C ASP A 306 -1.55 1.15 16.76
N TYR A 307 -2.60 0.44 17.18
CA TYR A 307 -3.84 0.27 16.41
C TYR A 307 -4.94 1.22 16.85
N SER A 308 -4.65 2.20 17.71
CA SER A 308 -5.64 3.16 18.22
C SER A 308 -6.39 3.88 17.11
N ASN A 309 -5.68 4.25 16.04
CA ASN A 309 -6.25 4.97 14.90
C ASN A 309 -7.23 4.11 14.11
N TYR A 310 -6.87 2.85 13.83
CA TYR A 310 -7.78 1.87 13.22
C TYR A 310 -9.01 1.63 14.09
N ASN A 311 -8.83 1.50 15.41
CA ASN A 311 -9.92 1.23 16.33
C ASN A 311 -10.94 2.38 16.40
N VAL A 312 -10.46 3.63 16.35
CA VAL A 312 -11.33 4.82 16.25
C VAL A 312 -12.10 4.83 14.93
N LEU A 313 -11.42 4.57 13.80
CA LEU A 313 -12.09 4.50 12.49
C LEU A 313 -13.08 3.34 12.38
N THR A 314 -12.78 2.21 13.01
CA THR A 314 -13.64 1.02 13.07
C THR A 314 -14.97 1.35 13.74
N ALA A 315 -14.95 2.05 14.87
CA ALA A 315 -16.17 2.45 15.55
C ALA A 315 -17.06 3.33 14.65
N TRP A 316 -16.45 4.25 13.90
CA TRP A 316 -17.16 5.09 12.93
C TRP A 316 -17.67 4.30 11.72
N TRP A 317 -16.82 3.45 11.14
CA TRP A 317 -17.18 2.56 10.04
C TRP A 317 -18.40 1.68 10.36
N ASN A 318 -18.44 1.18 11.58
CA ASN A 318 -19.53 0.33 12.08
C ASN A 318 -20.87 1.08 12.25
N THR A 319 -20.88 2.42 12.16
CA THR A 319 -22.13 3.22 12.14
C THR A 319 -22.80 3.30 10.78
N PHE A 320 -22.11 2.90 9.71
CA PHE A 320 -22.66 2.92 8.35
C PHE A 320 -23.58 1.71 8.10
N GLY A 321 -24.49 1.88 7.16
CA GLY A 321 -25.29 0.79 6.59
C GLY A 321 -25.10 0.71 5.08
N VAL A 322 -25.51 -0.42 4.52
CA VAL A 322 -25.53 -0.63 3.06
C VAL A 322 -26.97 -0.58 2.58
N ILE A 323 -27.29 0.40 1.75
CA ILE A 323 -28.58 0.50 1.06
C ILE A 323 -28.66 -0.60 0.03
N ARG A 324 -29.74 -1.39 0.06
CA ARG A 324 -30.03 -2.40 -0.95
C ARG A 324 -30.12 -1.75 -2.33
N ASN A 325 -29.70 -2.48 -3.35
CA ASN A 325 -29.95 -2.05 -4.72
C ASN A 325 -31.46 -1.98 -5.03
N ASN A 326 -31.80 -1.36 -6.14
CA ASN A 326 -33.17 -1.21 -6.65
C ASN A 326 -34.11 -0.34 -5.80
N ILE A 327 -33.56 0.51 -4.94
CA ILE A 327 -34.35 1.54 -4.23
C ILE A 327 -34.57 2.74 -5.16
N GLU A 328 -35.83 3.09 -5.38
CA GLU A 328 -36.22 4.27 -6.16
C GLU A 328 -36.28 5.50 -5.26
N VAL A 329 -35.71 6.62 -5.73
CA VAL A 329 -35.80 7.93 -5.07
C VAL A 329 -36.26 9.00 -6.05
N ARG A 330 -36.99 9.99 -5.55
CA ARG A 330 -37.65 11.03 -6.35
C ARG A 330 -37.10 12.42 -6.06
N PHE A 331 -37.06 13.25 -7.09
CA PHE A 331 -36.51 14.59 -6.97
C PHE A 331 -37.40 15.47 -6.09
N ASN A 332 -36.83 16.04 -5.04
CA ASN A 332 -37.47 17.07 -4.25
C ASN A 332 -37.01 18.46 -4.74
N SER A 333 -37.89 19.14 -5.47
CA SER A 333 -37.61 20.47 -6.04
C SER A 333 -37.55 21.58 -4.99
N ALA A 334 -37.99 21.34 -3.76
CA ALA A 334 -37.92 22.27 -2.64
C ALA A 334 -36.66 22.07 -1.77
N ALA A 335 -36.09 20.86 -1.76
CA ALA A 335 -34.91 20.55 -0.96
C ALA A 335 -33.67 21.33 -1.43
N ARG A 336 -32.96 21.95 -0.47
CA ARG A 336 -31.72 22.70 -0.68
C ARG A 336 -30.59 22.19 0.21
N ALA A 337 -30.93 21.47 1.28
CA ALA A 337 -29.99 20.84 2.20
C ALA A 337 -30.49 19.44 2.62
N ASP A 338 -29.63 18.71 3.35
CA ASP A 338 -29.90 17.32 3.77
C ASP A 338 -31.12 17.23 4.71
N GLU A 339 -31.34 18.27 5.52
CA GLU A 339 -32.43 18.35 6.49
C GLU A 339 -33.81 18.48 5.84
N ASP A 340 -33.86 18.94 4.58
CA ASP A 340 -35.09 19.07 3.81
C ASP A 340 -35.59 17.74 3.24
N LEU A 341 -34.71 16.73 3.16
CA LEU A 341 -35.02 15.44 2.55
C LEU A 341 -35.87 14.56 3.48
N ARG A 342 -36.92 13.99 2.90
CA ARG A 342 -37.65 12.85 3.46
C ARG A 342 -37.15 11.54 2.85
N ASP A 343 -37.50 10.43 3.48
CA ASP A 343 -37.16 9.12 2.96
C ASP A 343 -37.78 8.91 1.58
N GLY A 344 -36.98 8.43 0.61
CA GLY A 344 -37.38 8.28 -0.78
C GLY A 344 -37.15 9.53 -1.65
N GLU A 345 -36.47 10.56 -1.13
CA GLU A 345 -36.23 11.81 -1.86
C GLU A 345 -34.75 12.07 -2.11
N PHE A 346 -34.46 12.88 -3.14
CA PHE A 346 -33.12 13.38 -3.42
C PHE A 346 -33.12 14.82 -3.93
N TYR A 347 -31.98 15.48 -3.83
CA TYR A 347 -31.70 16.75 -4.50
C TYR A 347 -30.33 16.73 -5.21
N VAL A 348 -30.15 17.66 -6.15
CA VAL A 348 -28.90 17.80 -6.92
C VAL A 348 -28.00 18.81 -6.23
N ILE A 349 -26.80 18.37 -5.84
CA ILE A 349 -25.78 19.22 -5.19
C ILE A 349 -24.92 19.90 -6.25
N LYS A 350 -24.49 19.14 -7.27
CA LYS A 350 -23.63 19.63 -8.34
C LYS A 350 -24.18 19.15 -9.69
N PRO A 351 -24.91 19.99 -10.43
CA PRO A 351 -25.50 19.59 -11.69
C PRO A 351 -24.42 19.36 -12.76
N LYS A 352 -24.66 18.39 -13.64
CA LYS A 352 -23.83 18.12 -14.83
C LYS A 352 -24.57 18.66 -16.06
N GLY A 353 -23.98 19.67 -16.71
CA GLY A 353 -24.60 20.34 -17.85
C GLY A 353 -25.71 21.31 -17.46
N SER A 354 -26.59 21.64 -18.41
CA SER A 354 -27.67 22.62 -18.24
C SER A 354 -29.03 22.01 -17.90
N THR A 355 -29.15 20.68 -17.94
CA THR A 355 -30.41 19.97 -17.69
C THR A 355 -30.79 20.10 -16.22
N ARG A 356 -31.99 20.64 -15.97
CA ARG A 356 -32.57 20.73 -14.62
C ARG A 356 -33.59 19.60 -14.43
N PRO A 357 -33.55 18.86 -13.31
CA PRO A 357 -34.57 17.89 -12.98
C PRO A 357 -35.93 18.58 -12.76
N ASP A 358 -37.00 17.89 -13.13
CA ASP A 358 -38.38 18.27 -12.86
C ASP A 358 -38.99 17.40 -11.75
N ALA A 359 -40.22 17.68 -11.34
CA ALA A 359 -40.90 16.96 -10.27
C ALA A 359 -41.14 15.46 -10.53
N ASN A 360 -41.05 15.00 -11.79
CA ASN A 360 -41.21 13.59 -12.16
C ASN A 360 -39.88 12.85 -12.23
N THR A 361 -38.77 13.57 -12.05
CA THR A 361 -37.44 13.01 -12.11
C THR A 361 -37.23 12.06 -10.93
N HIS A 362 -36.79 10.85 -11.23
CA HIS A 362 -36.46 9.81 -10.28
C HIS A 362 -35.22 9.07 -10.77
N PHE A 363 -34.57 8.36 -9.87
CA PHE A 363 -33.58 7.36 -10.26
C PHE A 363 -33.60 6.18 -9.30
N THR A 364 -33.05 5.07 -9.76
CA THR A 364 -32.89 3.85 -8.98
C THR A 364 -31.44 3.73 -8.50
N VAL A 365 -31.25 3.38 -7.23
CA VAL A 365 -29.95 3.02 -6.67
C VAL A 365 -29.57 1.63 -7.22
N LEU A 366 -28.84 1.58 -8.33
CA LEU A 366 -28.62 0.32 -9.10
C LEU A 366 -27.68 -0.70 -8.45
N GLN A 367 -26.96 -0.31 -7.41
CA GLN A 367 -26.00 -1.15 -6.70
C GLN A 367 -26.09 -0.85 -5.23
N ASN A 368 -25.61 -1.78 -4.41
CA ASN A 368 -25.46 -1.53 -3.00
C ASN A 368 -24.59 -0.26 -2.78
N ARG A 369 -24.97 0.55 -1.80
CA ARG A 369 -24.34 1.85 -1.52
C ARG A 369 -24.24 2.11 -0.04
N LEU A 370 -23.09 2.60 0.40
CA LEU A 370 -22.89 3.03 1.78
C LEU A 370 -23.71 4.28 2.09
N CYS A 371 -24.39 4.26 3.22
CA CYS A 371 -25.11 5.39 3.81
C CYS A 371 -24.70 5.54 5.28
N ASP A 372 -24.77 6.76 5.80
CA ASP A 372 -24.65 6.94 7.24
C ASP A 372 -25.88 6.42 7.98
N SER A 373 -25.82 6.41 9.32
CA SER A 373 -26.92 5.97 10.18
C SER A 373 -28.25 6.72 10.00
N SER A 374 -28.28 7.83 9.25
CA SER A 374 -29.52 8.56 8.92
C SER A 374 -30.15 8.13 7.59
N GLY A 375 -29.52 7.19 6.85
CA GLY A 375 -29.96 6.77 5.53
C GLY A 375 -29.58 7.74 4.41
N LEU A 376 -28.70 8.70 4.70
CA LEU A 376 -28.21 9.66 3.71
C LEU A 376 -27.07 9.05 2.89
N LEU A 377 -27.18 9.13 1.57
CA LEU A 377 -26.16 8.67 0.64
C LEU A 377 -25.91 9.68 -0.49
N GLU A 378 -24.70 9.62 -1.03
CA GLU A 378 -24.27 10.43 -2.15
C GLU A 378 -24.12 9.56 -3.41
N VAL A 379 -24.68 10.02 -4.52
CA VAL A 379 -24.74 9.25 -5.76
C VAL A 379 -24.46 10.13 -6.97
N ASN A 380 -23.63 9.62 -7.87
CA ASN A 380 -23.38 10.23 -9.17
C ASN A 380 -24.39 9.68 -10.18
N THR A 381 -25.18 10.58 -10.78
CA THR A 381 -26.20 10.25 -11.77
C THR A 381 -25.91 10.96 -13.10
N ALA A 382 -26.73 10.69 -14.12
CA ALA A 382 -26.68 11.45 -15.38
C ALA A 382 -26.90 12.97 -15.18
N MET A 383 -27.60 13.37 -14.11
CA MET A 383 -27.90 14.76 -13.77
C MET A 383 -26.77 15.45 -13.00
N GLY A 384 -25.79 14.69 -12.52
CA GLY A 384 -24.71 15.17 -11.67
C GLY A 384 -24.69 14.52 -10.29
N LYS A 385 -23.99 15.17 -9.36
CA LYS A 385 -23.78 14.70 -7.99
C LYS A 385 -25.02 15.01 -7.16
N CYS A 386 -25.66 13.98 -6.62
CA CYS A 386 -26.93 14.07 -5.90
C CYS A 386 -26.77 13.53 -4.46
N LYS A 387 -27.60 14.05 -3.56
CA LYS A 387 -27.79 13.47 -2.22
C LYS A 387 -29.21 12.93 -2.12
N ALA A 388 -29.31 11.69 -1.68
CA ALA A 388 -30.58 11.00 -1.49
C ALA A 388 -30.71 10.55 -0.05
N LYS A 389 -31.94 10.50 0.43
CA LYS A 389 -32.30 9.93 1.73
C LYS A 389 -33.23 8.77 1.52
N VAL A 390 -32.93 7.64 2.15
CA VAL A 390 -33.75 6.44 2.11
C VAL A 390 -34.05 6.00 3.54
N ASP A 391 -35.14 5.26 3.72
CA ASP A 391 -35.46 4.70 5.03
C ASP A 391 -34.39 3.66 5.42
N PHE A 392 -33.53 4.03 6.36
CA PHE A 392 -32.44 3.17 6.81
C PHE A 392 -32.96 1.83 7.35
N ASN A 393 -34.09 1.83 8.06
CA ASN A 393 -34.59 0.63 8.74
C ASN A 393 -35.17 -0.40 7.77
N THR A 394 -35.73 0.04 6.65
CA THR A 394 -36.39 -0.85 5.68
C THR A 394 -35.58 -1.06 4.40
N CYS A 395 -34.75 -0.09 4.01
CA CYS A 395 -33.98 -0.15 2.77
C CYS A 395 -32.50 -0.52 2.97
N ALA A 396 -31.98 -0.51 4.20
CA ALA A 396 -30.59 -0.85 4.48
C ALA A 396 -30.43 -2.19 5.20
N TYR A 397 -29.20 -2.70 5.18
CA TYR A 397 -28.71 -3.73 6.08
C TYR A 397 -27.37 -3.30 6.71
N PRO A 398 -26.98 -3.87 7.86
CA PRO A 398 -25.73 -3.50 8.51
C PRO A 398 -24.53 -3.78 7.62
N ILE A 399 -23.55 -2.90 7.65
CA ILE A 399 -22.25 -3.18 7.07
C ILE A 399 -21.56 -4.32 7.81
N VAL A 400 -20.66 -5.06 7.14
CA VAL A 400 -19.81 -6.03 7.83
C VAL A 400 -19.02 -5.30 8.91
N GLN A 401 -19.31 -5.66 10.16
CA GLN A 401 -18.78 -4.98 11.33
C GLN A 401 -17.31 -5.32 11.50
N LEU A 402 -16.47 -4.28 11.55
CA LEU A 402 -15.05 -4.43 11.79
C LEU A 402 -14.78 -4.64 13.28
N GLN A 403 -13.84 -5.52 13.59
CA GLN A 403 -13.38 -5.77 14.95
C GLN A 403 -12.25 -4.80 15.32
N PRO A 404 -12.28 -4.20 16.53
CA PRO A 404 -11.11 -3.52 17.07
C PRO A 404 -9.94 -4.50 17.20
N LEU A 405 -8.75 -4.03 16.85
CA LEU A 405 -7.51 -4.79 16.92
C LEU A 405 -6.91 -4.67 18.33
N GLN A 406 -6.30 -5.77 18.79
CA GLN A 406 -5.62 -5.88 20.08
C GLN A 406 -4.12 -5.72 19.96
#